data_AF-A0A2K9MFP6-F1
#
_entry.id   AF-A0A2K9MFP6-F1
#
_cell.length_a   1.000
_cell.length_b   1.000
_cell.length_c   1.000
_cell.angle_alpha   90.00
_cell.angle_beta   90.00
_cell.angle_gamma   90.00
#
_symmetry.space_group_name_H-M   'P 1'
#
loop_
_entity.id
_entity.type
_entity.pdbx_description
1 polymer ?
#
loop_
_entity_poly.entity_id
_entity_poly.type
_entity_poly.pdbx_seq_one_letter_code
_entity_poly.pdbx_strand_id
1 'polypeptide(L)'
;MLTLTRKLAALVVSVSLALPLAAAADPAKGPETLTNTSYGGADSLACLTEALYFEARGEGRSGQRAVAEVILNRVDSRTFPNSVCGVVHQRGQFTYNKGRRMSNAAAAARARQIAADALAGAPRELTNGATYFHTTAVRPSWSKRFTRTQKIGSHVFYRQGRRVASK
;
A
#
# COMPACT_ATOMS: atom_id res chain seq x y z
N MET A 1 -44.66 -60.97 50.60
CA MET A 1 -43.25 -60.60 50.83
C MET A 1 -42.72 -59.92 49.57
N LEU A 2 -42.15 -58.72 49.73
CA LEU A 2 -41.32 -57.93 48.81
C LEU A 2 -41.90 -57.39 47.49
N THR A 3 -42.16 -56.08 47.53
CA THR A 3 -42.39 -55.16 46.41
C THR A 3 -41.10 -54.93 45.61
N LEU A 4 -41.17 -55.06 44.29
CA LEU A 4 -40.04 -54.82 43.37
C LEU A 4 -40.27 -53.49 42.63
N THR A 5 -39.86 -52.36 43.22
CA THR A 5 -39.85 -51.07 42.51
C THR A 5 -38.49 -50.88 41.83
N ARG A 6 -38.50 -50.95 40.50
CA ARG A 6 -37.34 -50.63 39.65
C ARG A 6 -37.08 -49.12 39.73
N LYS A 7 -35.96 -48.71 40.33
CA LYS A 7 -35.44 -47.34 40.21
C LYS A 7 -34.80 -47.17 38.82
N LEU A 8 -35.37 -46.30 38.00
CA LEU A 8 -34.77 -45.80 36.76
C LEU A 8 -33.54 -44.97 37.12
N ALA A 9 -32.36 -45.37 36.65
CA ALA A 9 -31.16 -44.54 36.68
C ALA A 9 -31.24 -43.54 35.52
N ALA A 10 -31.36 -42.25 35.82
CA ALA A 10 -31.25 -41.19 34.83
C ALA A 10 -29.76 -41.02 34.46
N LEU A 11 -29.45 -41.29 33.19
CA LEU A 11 -28.14 -41.06 32.58
C LEU A 11 -27.95 -39.55 32.39
N VAL A 12 -27.07 -38.91 33.16
CA VAL A 12 -26.71 -37.50 32.95
C VAL A 12 -25.68 -37.44 31.83
N VAL A 13 -26.09 -37.02 30.63
CA VAL A 13 -25.18 -36.70 29.53
C VAL A 13 -24.65 -35.29 29.76
N SER A 14 -23.42 -35.19 30.26
CA SER A 14 -22.71 -33.92 30.40
C SER A 14 -22.25 -33.43 29.04
N VAL A 15 -23.07 -32.59 28.38
CA VAL A 15 -22.65 -31.84 27.19
C VAL A 15 -21.62 -30.80 27.63
N SER A 16 -20.34 -31.08 27.41
CA SER A 16 -19.27 -30.11 27.60
C SER A 16 -19.27 -29.15 26.40
N LEU A 17 -19.89 -27.98 26.53
CA LEU A 17 -19.72 -26.90 25.57
C LEU A 17 -18.30 -26.34 25.71
N ALA A 18 -17.42 -26.66 24.77
CA ALA A 18 -16.20 -25.89 24.56
C ALA A 18 -16.60 -24.53 23.96
N LEU A 19 -16.50 -23.46 24.75
CA LEU A 19 -16.62 -22.10 24.23
C LEU A 19 -15.41 -21.81 23.32
N PRO A 20 -15.60 -21.10 22.19
CA PRO A 20 -14.47 -20.59 21.44
C PRO A 20 -13.75 -19.53 22.30
N LEU A 21 -12.45 -19.72 22.48
CA LEU A 21 -11.56 -18.71 23.05
C LEU A 21 -11.60 -17.49 22.12
N ALA A 22 -12.30 -16.44 22.54
CA ALA A 22 -12.25 -15.15 21.86
C ALA A 22 -10.78 -14.69 21.80
N ALA A 23 -10.26 -14.47 20.60
CA ALA A 23 -8.99 -13.79 20.41
C ALA A 23 -9.09 -12.42 21.08
N ALA A 24 -8.23 -12.16 22.07
CA ALA A 24 -8.11 -10.84 22.66
C ALA A 24 -7.69 -9.85 21.56
N ALA A 25 -8.56 -8.90 21.26
CA ALA A 25 -8.23 -7.77 20.42
C ALA A 25 -7.15 -6.94 21.11
N ASP A 26 -6.06 -6.64 20.38
CA ASP A 26 -5.01 -5.73 20.85
C ASP A 26 -5.60 -4.35 21.21
N PRO A 27 -5.37 -3.83 22.42
CA PRO A 27 -5.92 -2.53 22.86
C PRO A 27 -5.27 -1.31 22.17
N ALA A 28 -4.45 -1.52 21.13
CA ALA A 28 -3.75 -0.45 20.41
C ALA A 28 -4.39 -0.03 19.06
N LYS A 29 -5.44 -0.72 18.60
CA LYS A 29 -6.19 -0.31 17.40
C LYS A 29 -7.58 0.17 17.80
N GLY A 30 -7.71 1.49 17.94
CA GLY A 30 -9.01 2.16 18.05
C GLY A 30 -9.87 1.96 16.80
N PRO A 31 -11.17 2.32 16.85
CA PRO A 31 -12.09 2.12 15.74
C PRO A 31 -11.58 2.85 14.50
N GLU A 32 -11.30 2.09 13.43
CA GLU A 32 -10.90 2.62 12.12
C GLU A 32 -12.05 3.49 11.59
N THR A 33 -11.97 4.77 11.92
CA THR A 33 -12.82 5.82 11.39
C THR A 33 -12.39 6.02 9.95
N LEU A 34 -13.21 5.52 9.02
CA LEU A 34 -13.09 5.69 7.57
C LEU A 34 -13.35 7.15 7.20
N THR A 35 -12.43 8.06 7.53
CA THR A 35 -12.56 9.50 7.27
C THR A 35 -11.27 10.08 6.70
N ASN A 36 -11.12 9.99 5.37
CA ASN A 36 -10.50 10.97 4.44
C ASN A 36 -9.24 11.78 4.88
N THR A 37 -8.46 11.28 5.84
CA THR A 37 -7.33 11.98 6.49
C THR A 37 -6.01 11.20 6.34
N SER A 38 -6.05 9.97 5.82
CA SER A 38 -4.93 9.02 5.88
C SER A 38 -3.68 9.42 5.09
N TYR A 39 -3.76 10.39 4.16
CA TYR A 39 -2.63 10.82 3.34
C TYR A 39 -2.17 12.27 3.59
N GLY A 40 -2.72 12.92 4.62
CA GLY A 40 -2.17 14.10 5.27
C GLY A 40 -1.96 15.32 4.36
N GLY A 41 -3.04 15.98 3.94
CA GLY A 41 -2.99 17.34 3.40
C GLY A 41 -4.10 17.64 2.37
N ALA A 42 -4.63 18.87 2.40
CA ALA A 42 -5.63 19.38 1.45
C ALA A 42 -5.19 19.25 -0.03
N ASP A 43 -3.87 19.15 -0.26
CA ASP A 43 -3.26 19.12 -1.60
C ASP A 43 -2.76 17.73 -2.03
N SER A 44 -3.08 16.66 -1.29
CA SER A 44 -2.59 15.29 -1.60
C SER A 44 -2.91 14.86 -3.03
N LEU A 45 -4.12 15.20 -3.52
CA LEU A 45 -4.52 14.92 -4.90
C LEU A 45 -3.66 15.69 -5.90
N ALA A 46 -3.36 16.96 -5.64
CA ALA A 46 -2.54 17.78 -6.52
C ALA A 46 -1.10 17.25 -6.60
N CYS A 47 -0.48 17.00 -5.45
CA CYS A 47 0.88 16.47 -5.35
C CYS A 47 1.01 15.08 -6.01
N LEU A 48 0.06 14.17 -5.75
CA LEU A 48 0.10 12.84 -6.37
C LEU A 48 -0.14 12.92 -7.89
N THR A 49 -1.09 13.75 -8.34
CA THR A 49 -1.32 13.98 -9.78
C THR A 49 -0.06 14.47 -10.47
N GLU A 50 0.61 15.45 -9.86
CA GLU A 50 1.84 16.04 -10.39
C GLU A 50 2.95 14.99 -10.53
N ALA A 51 3.18 14.19 -9.49
CA ALA A 51 4.15 13.11 -9.51
C ALA A 51 3.85 12.08 -10.60
N LEU A 52 2.60 11.60 -10.69
CA LEU A 52 2.21 10.63 -11.71
C LEU A 52 2.35 11.19 -13.13
N TYR A 53 2.02 12.46 -13.32
CA TYR A 53 2.17 13.10 -14.62
C TYR A 53 3.63 13.15 -15.04
N PHE A 54 4.52 13.64 -14.20
CA PHE A 54 5.91 13.85 -14.62
C PHE A 54 6.75 12.58 -14.62
N GLU A 55 6.45 11.61 -13.76
CA GLU A 55 7.18 10.34 -13.72
C GLU A 55 6.62 9.29 -14.69
N ALA A 56 5.30 9.32 -14.97
CA ALA A 56 4.64 8.18 -15.61
C ALA A 56 3.56 8.55 -16.64
N ARG A 57 3.48 9.80 -17.13
CA ARG A 57 2.49 10.16 -18.20
C ARG A 57 2.58 9.29 -19.46
N GLY A 58 3.78 8.84 -19.81
CA GLY A 58 4.06 7.98 -20.97
C GLY A 58 3.74 6.50 -20.73
N GLU A 59 3.46 6.11 -19.49
CA GLU A 59 3.12 4.74 -19.12
C GLU A 59 1.61 4.49 -19.27
N GLY A 60 1.25 3.21 -19.40
CA GLY A 60 -0.14 2.76 -19.27
C GLY A 60 -0.69 2.93 -17.84
N ARG A 61 -2.00 2.69 -17.65
CA ARG A 61 -2.65 2.85 -16.33
C ARG A 61 -1.97 2.03 -15.23
N SER A 62 -1.50 0.81 -15.53
CA SER A 62 -0.77 -0.02 -14.56
C SER A 62 0.55 0.60 -14.12
N GLY A 63 1.32 1.21 -15.03
CA GLY A 63 2.57 1.88 -14.69
C GLY A 63 2.35 3.11 -13.80
N GLN A 64 1.32 3.91 -14.06
CA GLN A 64 0.96 5.04 -13.19
C GLN A 64 0.46 4.58 -11.82
N ARG A 65 -0.39 3.55 -11.77
CA ARG A 65 -0.81 2.96 -10.50
C ARG A 65 0.39 2.44 -9.69
N ALA A 66 1.35 1.81 -10.34
CA ALA A 66 2.56 1.31 -9.67
C ALA A 66 3.42 2.45 -9.09
N VAL A 67 3.54 3.59 -9.76
CA VAL A 67 4.21 4.78 -9.18
C VAL A 67 3.39 5.34 -8.00
N ALA A 68 2.07 5.37 -8.10
CA ALA A 68 1.20 5.79 -6.99
C ALA A 68 1.39 4.88 -5.76
N GLU A 69 1.40 3.56 -5.96
CA GLU A 69 1.69 2.59 -4.90
C GLU A 69 3.01 2.88 -4.21
N VAL A 70 4.09 3.15 -4.96
CA VAL A 70 5.40 3.48 -4.35
C VAL A 70 5.30 4.72 -3.47
N ILE A 71 4.60 5.77 -3.92
CA ILE A 71 4.45 7.00 -3.13
C ILE A 71 3.68 6.73 -1.84
N LEU A 72 2.57 5.99 -1.90
CA LEU A 72 1.78 5.67 -0.72
C LEU A 72 2.51 4.68 0.22
N ASN A 73 3.29 3.75 -0.32
CA ASN A 73 4.16 2.87 0.47
C ASN A 73 5.27 3.66 1.21
N ARG A 74 5.72 4.78 0.63
CA ARG A 74 6.64 5.70 1.32
C ARG A 74 5.91 6.43 2.45
N VAL A 75 4.72 6.95 2.21
CA VAL A 75 3.91 7.62 3.25
C VAL A 75 3.69 6.72 4.47
N ASP A 76 3.43 5.43 4.23
CA ASP A 76 3.22 4.44 5.29
C ASP A 76 4.51 4.01 6.03
N SER A 77 5.68 4.37 5.49
CA SER A 77 6.98 3.94 6.00
C SER A 77 7.61 5.00 6.89
N ARG A 78 8.15 4.57 8.05
CA ARG A 78 8.88 5.43 9.00
C ARG A 78 10.16 6.06 8.42
N THR A 79 10.63 5.61 7.25
CA THR A 79 11.85 6.09 6.60
C THR A 79 11.61 7.35 5.77
N PHE A 80 10.36 7.65 5.41
CA PHE A 80 10.00 8.74 4.51
C PHE A 80 9.05 9.74 5.21
N PRO A 81 8.82 10.91 4.61
CA PRO A 81 7.77 11.82 5.08
C PRO A 81 6.41 11.13 5.13
N ASN A 82 5.61 11.47 6.13
CA ASN A 82 4.30 10.88 6.42
C ASN A 82 3.14 11.59 5.70
N SER A 83 3.41 12.28 4.59
CA SER A 83 2.39 12.91 3.75
C SER A 83 2.75 12.79 2.28
N VAL A 84 1.73 12.77 1.42
CA VAL A 84 1.93 12.66 -0.04
C VAL A 84 2.78 13.81 -0.56
N CYS A 85 2.44 15.05 -0.21
CA CYS A 85 3.23 16.21 -0.61
C CYS A 85 4.64 16.19 -0.01
N GLY A 86 4.80 15.69 1.23
CA GLY A 86 6.13 15.51 1.84
C GLY A 86 7.00 14.56 1.04
N VAL A 87 6.45 13.43 0.58
CA VAL A 87 7.16 12.46 -0.28
C VAL A 87 7.46 13.06 -1.65
N VAL A 88 6.49 13.71 -2.29
CA VAL A 88 6.61 14.28 -3.65
C VAL A 88 7.57 15.46 -3.69
N HIS A 89 7.68 16.25 -2.61
CA HIS A 89 8.56 17.41 -2.57
C HIS A 89 9.90 17.15 -1.86
N GLN A 90 10.17 15.89 -1.47
CA GLN A 90 11.47 15.53 -0.91
C GLN A 90 12.60 15.82 -1.92
N ARG A 91 13.64 16.53 -1.46
CA ARG A 91 14.76 16.96 -2.31
C ARG A 91 15.39 15.79 -3.07
N GLY A 92 15.54 15.96 -4.38
CA GLY A 92 16.20 14.99 -5.26
C GLY A 92 15.33 13.82 -5.74
N GLN A 93 14.07 13.73 -5.30
CA GLN A 93 13.16 12.64 -5.71
C GLN A 93 12.39 12.97 -7.00
N PHE A 94 12.05 14.25 -7.21
CA PHE A 94 11.20 14.70 -8.31
C PHE A 94 11.71 16.05 -8.84
N THR A 95 12.52 16.02 -9.90
CA THR A 95 13.30 17.21 -10.36
C THR A 95 12.53 18.18 -11.25
N TYR A 96 11.24 17.91 -11.51
CA TYR A 96 10.40 18.75 -12.38
C TYR A 96 9.90 20.04 -11.71
N ASN A 97 10.08 20.20 -10.39
CA ASN A 97 9.64 21.35 -9.57
C ASN A 97 10.26 22.72 -9.98
N LYS A 98 10.95 22.81 -11.12
CA LYS A 98 11.47 24.06 -11.72
C LYS A 98 10.41 24.75 -12.61
N GLY A 99 9.14 24.75 -12.20
CA GLY A 99 8.07 25.46 -12.93
C GLY A 99 7.56 24.76 -14.20
N ARG A 100 7.77 23.44 -14.34
CA ARG A 100 7.21 22.70 -15.48
C ARG A 100 5.69 22.60 -15.34
N ARG A 101 4.97 22.88 -16.44
CA ARG A 101 3.51 22.79 -16.49
C ARG A 101 3.06 21.45 -17.09
N MET A 102 1.91 20.95 -16.65
CA MET A 102 1.24 19.80 -17.25
C MET A 102 0.61 20.21 -18.59
N SER A 103 1.38 20.18 -19.68
CA SER A 103 0.94 20.69 -20.99
C SER A 103 0.03 19.74 -21.78
N ASN A 104 -0.01 18.45 -21.41
CA ASN A 104 -0.87 17.45 -22.02
C ASN A 104 -2.11 17.21 -21.14
N ALA A 105 -3.25 17.77 -21.53
CA ALA A 105 -4.49 17.71 -20.76
C ALA A 105 -5.01 16.28 -20.56
N ALA A 106 -4.97 15.44 -21.59
CA ALA A 106 -5.45 14.05 -21.50
C ALA A 106 -4.59 13.21 -20.54
N ALA A 107 -3.27 13.39 -20.56
CA ALA A 107 -2.37 12.74 -19.62
C ALA A 107 -2.54 13.28 -18.19
N ALA A 108 -2.78 14.58 -18.02
CA ALA A 108 -3.07 15.18 -16.71
C ALA A 108 -4.39 14.66 -16.13
N ALA A 109 -5.45 14.54 -16.94
CA ALA A 109 -6.73 13.99 -16.52
C ALA A 109 -6.60 12.53 -16.07
N ARG A 110 -5.87 11.70 -16.84
CA ARG A 110 -5.59 10.30 -16.47
C ARG A 110 -4.76 10.20 -15.17
N ALA A 111 -3.71 11.01 -15.03
CA ALA A 111 -2.91 11.04 -13.81
C ALA A 111 -3.76 11.44 -12.60
N ARG A 112 -4.63 12.45 -12.75
CA ARG A 112 -5.54 12.90 -11.69
C ARG A 112 -6.54 11.83 -11.30
N GLN A 113 -7.12 11.12 -12.27
CA GLN A 113 -8.05 10.03 -12.00
C GLN A 113 -7.36 8.92 -11.20
N ILE A 114 -6.17 8.47 -11.63
CA ILE A 114 -5.42 7.41 -10.95
C ILE A 114 -4.98 7.87 -9.55
N ALA A 115 -4.60 9.13 -9.39
CA ALA A 115 -4.28 9.71 -8.08
C ALA A 115 -5.50 9.70 -7.15
N ALA A 116 -6.68 10.09 -7.65
CA ALA A 116 -7.92 10.04 -6.87
C ALA A 116 -8.28 8.60 -6.45
N ASP A 117 -8.21 7.64 -7.38
CA ASP A 117 -8.46 6.23 -7.10
C ASP A 117 -7.51 5.69 -6.02
N ALA A 118 -6.21 6.03 -6.12
CA ALA A 118 -5.20 5.59 -5.15
C ALA A 118 -5.44 6.19 -3.76
N LEU A 119 -5.77 7.48 -3.67
CA LEU A 119 -6.10 8.15 -2.40
C LEU A 119 -7.40 7.63 -1.78
N ALA A 120 -8.35 7.18 -2.61
CA ALA A 120 -9.59 6.52 -2.18
C ALA A 120 -9.38 5.06 -1.72
N GLY A 121 -8.15 4.56 -1.71
CA GLY A 121 -7.84 3.22 -1.20
C GLY A 121 -7.85 2.11 -2.24
N ALA A 122 -7.64 2.42 -3.53
CA ALA A 122 -7.47 1.38 -4.55
C ALA A 122 -6.37 0.36 -4.14
N PRO A 123 -6.52 -0.93 -4.52
CA PRO A 123 -5.56 -1.98 -4.16
C PRO A 123 -4.13 -1.67 -4.59
N ARG A 124 -3.18 -2.01 -3.71
CA ARG A 124 -1.73 -1.76 -3.85
C ARG A 124 -0.96 -3.08 -4.00
N GLU A 125 -1.12 -3.73 -5.14
CA GLU A 125 -0.64 -5.10 -5.39
C GLU A 125 0.36 -5.20 -6.55
N LEU A 126 0.58 -4.11 -7.29
CA LEU A 126 1.37 -4.14 -8.52
C LEU A 126 2.87 -4.23 -8.26
N THR A 127 3.34 -3.67 -7.15
CA THR A 127 4.76 -3.42 -6.91
C THR A 127 5.43 -4.37 -5.90
N ASN A 128 4.67 -5.23 -5.24
CA ASN A 128 5.13 -6.10 -4.13
C ASN A 128 5.86 -5.31 -3.02
N GLY A 129 5.26 -4.19 -2.61
CA GLY A 129 5.77 -3.33 -1.53
C GLY A 129 7.03 -2.55 -1.91
N ALA A 130 7.15 -2.12 -3.16
CA ALA A 130 8.29 -1.30 -3.58
C ALA A 130 8.22 0.10 -2.96
N THR A 131 9.38 0.65 -2.63
CA THR A 131 9.56 2.03 -2.17
C THR A 131 10.52 2.81 -3.07
N TYR A 132 11.07 2.18 -4.11
CA TYR A 132 11.98 2.78 -5.07
C TYR A 132 11.66 2.28 -6.48
N PHE A 133 11.91 3.11 -7.49
CA PHE A 133 11.87 2.70 -8.88
C PHE A 133 12.87 3.51 -9.71
N HIS A 134 13.17 3.03 -10.91
CA HIS A 134 13.85 3.80 -11.93
C HIS A 134 13.36 3.39 -13.33
N THR A 135 13.57 4.24 -14.33
CA THR A 135 13.26 3.89 -15.71
C THR A 135 14.34 2.95 -16.28
N THR A 136 14.02 2.13 -17.27
CA THR A 136 14.99 1.24 -17.94
C THR A 136 16.10 2.00 -18.68
N ALA A 137 15.94 3.31 -18.87
CA ALA A 137 16.93 4.17 -19.53
C ALA A 137 18.12 4.52 -18.61
N VAL A 138 18.03 4.29 -17.30
CA VAL A 138 19.08 4.63 -16.33
C VAL A 138 19.42 3.45 -15.43
N ARG A 139 20.63 3.48 -14.83
CA ARG A 139 21.14 2.43 -13.94
C ARG A 139 21.77 3.02 -12.66
N PRO A 140 20.96 3.42 -11.69
CA PRO A 140 21.48 4.00 -10.45
C PRO A 140 22.24 2.96 -9.61
N SER A 141 23.30 3.38 -8.90
CA SER A 141 24.17 2.47 -8.15
C SER A 141 23.45 1.70 -7.05
N TRP A 142 22.42 2.29 -6.43
CA TRP A 142 21.62 1.65 -5.39
C TRP A 142 20.82 0.45 -5.90
N SER A 143 20.47 0.38 -7.19
CA SER A 143 19.63 -0.70 -7.74
C SER A 143 20.33 -2.07 -7.74
N LYS A 144 21.68 -2.07 -7.62
CA LYS A 144 22.49 -3.28 -7.43
C LYS A 144 22.33 -3.88 -6.04
N ARG A 145 22.04 -3.03 -5.03
CA ARG A 145 21.95 -3.42 -3.63
C ARG A 145 20.54 -3.80 -3.22
N PHE A 146 19.53 -3.19 -3.85
CA PHE A 146 18.13 -3.40 -3.51
C PHE A 146 17.53 -4.61 -4.23
N THR A 147 16.54 -5.22 -3.59
CA THR A 147 15.76 -6.31 -4.17
C THR A 147 14.83 -5.76 -5.23
N ARG A 148 15.03 -6.17 -6.48
CA ARG A 148 14.08 -5.90 -7.57
C ARG A 148 12.80 -6.69 -7.32
N THR A 149 11.66 -6.01 -7.32
CA THR A 149 10.36 -6.63 -7.05
C THR A 149 9.60 -6.90 -8.33
N GLN A 150 9.50 -5.91 -9.22
CA GLN A 150 8.67 -5.95 -10.43
C GLN A 150 9.28 -5.11 -11.56
N LYS A 151 8.82 -5.35 -12.80
CA LYS A 151 8.99 -4.43 -13.93
C LYS A 151 7.63 -4.23 -14.59
N ILE A 152 7.19 -2.98 -14.69
CA ILE A 152 5.91 -2.61 -15.31
C ILE A 152 6.20 -1.47 -16.28
N GLY A 153 5.88 -1.69 -17.56
CA GLY A 153 6.24 -0.78 -18.64
C GLY A 153 7.74 -0.49 -18.66
N SER A 154 8.10 0.80 -18.65
CA SER A 154 9.50 1.25 -18.63
C SER A 154 10.10 1.36 -17.24
N HIS A 155 9.35 1.03 -16.17
CA HIS A 155 9.81 1.13 -14.79
C HIS A 155 10.24 -0.21 -14.19
N VAL A 156 11.33 -0.17 -13.42
CA VAL A 156 11.79 -1.27 -12.57
C VAL A 156 11.65 -0.88 -11.11
N PHE A 157 10.98 -1.69 -10.32
CA PHE A 157 10.59 -1.42 -8.94
C PHE A 157 11.44 -2.21 -7.94
N TYR A 158 11.67 -1.64 -6.76
CA TYR A 158 12.59 -2.15 -5.76
C TYR A 158 12.10 -1.95 -4.32
N ARG A 159 12.46 -2.90 -3.46
CA ARG A 159 12.32 -2.81 -2.00
C ARG A 159 13.70 -2.75 -1.34
N GLN A 160 13.80 -1.97 -0.27
CA GLN A 160 15.02 -1.87 0.52
C GLN A 160 15.28 -3.20 1.25
N GLY A 161 16.49 -3.74 1.09
CA GLY A 161 16.91 -5.05 1.60
C GLY A 161 18.03 -5.61 0.73
N ARG A 162 19.00 -6.33 1.32
CA ARG A 162 20.07 -6.97 0.54
C ARG A 162 19.44 -8.00 -0.39
N ARG A 163 19.83 -7.99 -1.67
CA ARG A 163 19.64 -9.15 -2.54
C ARG A 163 20.27 -10.36 -1.85
N VAL A 164 19.45 -11.30 -1.39
CA VAL A 164 19.92 -12.65 -1.12
C VAL A 164 20.36 -13.22 -2.48
N ALA A 165 21.57 -13.75 -2.55
CA ALA A 165 22.13 -14.24 -3.80
C ALA A 165 21.11 -15.18 -4.47
N SER A 166 20.77 -14.90 -5.73
CA SER A 166 20.07 -15.87 -6.56
C SER A 166 21.01 -17.05 -6.74
N LYS A 167 20.64 -18.20 -6.16
CA LYS A 167 21.27 -19.49 -6.46
C LYS A 167 21.03 -19.85 -7.93
#